data_AF-A0A4Q2YNP6-F1
#
_entry.id   AF-A0A4Q2YNP6-F1
#
_cell.length_a   1.000
_cell.length_b   1.000
_cell.length_c   1.000
_cell.angle_alpha   90.00
_cell.angle_beta   90.00
_cell.angle_gamma   90.00
#
_symmetry.space_group_name_H-M   'P 1'
#
loop_
_entity.id
_entity.type
_entity.pdbx_description
1 polymer ?
#
loop_
_entity_poly.entity_id
_entity_poly.type
_entity_poly.pdbx_seq_one_letter_code
_entity_poly.pdbx_strand_id
1 'polypeptide(L)'
;MRILVVGSGGREHALAWKLAQEHEVICAPGNPGIAEDVETVPVVAMDQIGIYELARNREVDLVVVGPEDPLVEGLADVLRESGIAVYGP
;
A
#
# COMPACT_ATOMS: atom_id res chain seq x y z
N MET A 1 -6.65 -12.23 2.93
CA MET A 1 -6.73 -10.79 3.23
C MET A 1 -6.42 -10.03 1.97
N ARG A 2 -6.95 -8.82 1.84
CA ARG A 2 -6.56 -7.88 0.80
C ARG A 2 -5.60 -6.85 1.39
N ILE A 3 -4.43 -6.73 0.79
CA ILE A 3 -3.32 -5.91 1.31
C ILE A 3 -2.96 -4.85 0.27
N LEU A 4 -2.83 -3.59 0.72
CA LEU A 4 -2.29 -2.51 -0.09
C LEU A 4 -0.83 -2.24 0.31
N VAL A 5 0.10 -2.43 -0.62
CA VAL A 5 1.51 -2.05 -0.44
C VAL A 5 1.73 -0.67 -1.05
N VAL A 6 2.14 0.30 -0.24
CA VAL A 6 2.39 1.67 -0.68
C VAL A 6 3.88 1.85 -0.99
N GLY A 7 4.20 2.29 -2.20
CA GLY A 7 5.53 2.59 -2.71
C GLY A 7 5.82 1.95 -4.07
N SER A 8 7.06 2.09 -4.54
CA SER A 8 7.46 1.70 -5.90
C SER A 8 8.91 1.22 -5.99
N GLY A 9 9.59 1.03 -4.85
CA GLY A 9 10.98 0.57 -4.79
C GLY A 9 11.10 -0.95 -4.79
N GLY A 10 12.35 -1.44 -4.78
CA GLY A 10 12.62 -2.88 -4.71
C GLY A 10 12.19 -3.53 -3.38
N ARG A 11 12.15 -2.75 -2.29
CA ARG A 11 11.61 -3.21 -1.00
C ARG A 11 10.13 -3.54 -1.11
N GLU A 12 9.36 -2.65 -1.71
CA GLU A 12 7.92 -2.86 -1.91
C GLU A 12 7.66 -4.01 -2.88
N HIS A 13 8.51 -4.20 -3.89
CA HIS A 13 8.44 -5.37 -4.76
C HIS A 13 8.64 -6.67 -3.98
N ALA A 14 9.70 -6.78 -3.17
CA ALA A 14 9.94 -7.97 -2.37
C ALA A 14 8.79 -8.28 -1.39
N LEU A 15 8.22 -7.24 -0.77
CA LEU A 15 7.05 -7.38 0.11
C LEU A 15 5.82 -7.84 -0.65
N ALA A 16 5.47 -7.17 -1.75
CA ALA A 16 4.31 -7.51 -2.57
C ALA A 16 4.42 -8.95 -3.11
N TRP A 17 5.57 -9.31 -3.67
CA TRP A 17 5.86 -10.66 -4.15
C TRP A 17 5.68 -11.72 -3.07
N LYS A 18 6.17 -11.47 -1.85
CA LYS A 18 6.06 -12.46 -0.78
C LYS A 18 4.63 -12.58 -0.24
N LEU A 19 3.93 -11.46 -0.05
CA LEU A 19 2.57 -11.43 0.47
C LEU A 19 1.56 -12.03 -0.51
N ALA A 20 1.77 -11.84 -1.82
CA ALA A 20 0.89 -12.36 -2.87
C ALA A 20 0.80 -13.90 -2.93
N GLN A 21 1.72 -14.60 -2.25
CA GLN A 21 1.69 -16.07 -2.18
C GLN A 21 0.52 -16.61 -1.34
N GLU A 22 0.02 -15.83 -0.38
CA GLU A 22 -1.04 -16.25 0.56
C GLU A 22 -2.21 -15.25 0.62
N HIS A 23 -2.08 -14.08 0.00
CA HIS A 23 -3.01 -12.96 0.12
C HIS A 23 -3.24 -12.28 -1.23
N GLU A 24 -4.35 -11.54 -1.34
CA GLU A 24 -4.57 -10.65 -2.48
C GLU A 24 -3.83 -9.34 -2.23
N VAL A 25 -2.98 -8.93 -3.16
CA VAL A 25 -2.11 -7.76 -3.00
C VAL A 25 -2.37 -6.78 -4.12
N ILE A 26 -2.47 -5.51 -3.75
CA ILE A 26 -2.50 -4.35 -4.63
C ILE A 26 -1.30 -3.48 -4.25
N CYS A 27 -0.63 -2.87 -5.21
CA CYS A 27 0.45 -1.91 -4.96
C CYS A 27 0.14 -0.53 -5.54
N ALA A 28 0.52 0.53 -4.82
CA ALA A 28 0.32 1.91 -5.26
C ALA A 28 1.56 2.79 -4.96
N PRO A 29 2.18 3.45 -5.96
CA PRO A 29 1.88 3.33 -7.39
C PRO A 29 2.45 2.05 -8.01
N GLY A 30 3.37 1.36 -7.32
CA GLY A 30 4.13 0.25 -7.88
C GLY A 30 5.12 0.68 -8.97
N ASN A 31 5.70 -0.30 -9.65
CA ASN A 31 6.60 -0.14 -10.80
C ASN A 31 6.36 -1.29 -11.80
N PRO A 32 6.98 -1.28 -13.00
CA PRO A 32 6.78 -2.35 -13.99
C PRO A 32 7.09 -3.76 -13.49
N GLY A 33 8.11 -3.93 -12.64
CA GLY A 33 8.45 -5.23 -12.05
C GLY A 33 7.40 -5.71 -11.05
N ILE A 34 6.84 -4.80 -10.24
CA ILE A 34 5.74 -5.13 -9.32
C ILE A 34 4.49 -5.53 -10.10
N ALA A 35 4.22 -4.87 -11.23
CA ALA A 35 3.07 -5.15 -12.08
C ALA A 35 3.11 -6.53 -12.77
N GLU A 36 4.26 -7.21 -12.76
CA GLU A 36 4.37 -8.62 -13.20
C GLU A 36 3.81 -9.59 -12.16
N ASP A 37 3.80 -9.21 -10.87
CA ASP A 37 3.39 -10.08 -9.76
C ASP A 37 1.99 -9.72 -9.19
N VAL A 38 1.63 -8.43 -9.15
CA VAL A 38 0.40 -7.94 -8.49
C VAL A 38 -0.24 -6.75 -9.24
N GLU A 39 -1.52 -6.45 -8.97
CA GLU A 39 -2.18 -5.26 -9.53
C GLU A 39 -1.47 -3.98 -9.03
N THR A 40 -1.15 -3.08 -9.95
CA THR A 40 -0.66 -1.73 -9.61
C THR A 40 -1.70 -0.68 -9.96
N VAL A 41 -1.92 0.26 -9.04
CA VAL A 41 -2.88 1.35 -9.21
C VAL A 41 -2.11 2.67 -9.19
N PRO A 42 -2.31 3.60 -10.15
CA PRO A 42 -1.50 4.81 -10.30
C PRO A 42 -1.87 5.90 -9.28
N VAL A 43 -1.82 5.56 -7.98
CA VAL A 43 -1.93 6.50 -6.86
C VAL A 43 -0.52 6.65 -6.27
N VAL A 44 -0.02 7.88 -6.24
CA VAL A 44 1.31 8.16 -5.71
C VAL A 44 1.32 8.03 -4.18
N ALA A 45 2.45 7.58 -3.63
CA ALA A 45 2.55 7.29 -2.19
C ALA A 45 2.27 8.50 -1.28
N MET A 46 2.53 9.72 -1.77
CA MET A 46 2.29 10.97 -1.05
C MET A 46 0.83 11.47 -1.14
N ASP A 47 0.00 10.86 -1.99
CA ASP A 47 -1.42 11.20 -2.08
C ASP A 47 -2.20 10.48 -0.97
N GLN A 48 -2.18 11.03 0.24
CA GLN A 48 -2.82 10.42 1.41
C GLN A 48 -4.32 10.17 1.20
N ILE A 49 -5.02 11.12 0.57
CA ILE A 49 -6.45 11.00 0.27
C ILE A 49 -6.66 9.90 -0.75
N GLY A 50 -5.85 9.86 -1.80
CA GLY A 50 -5.89 8.79 -2.80
C GLY A 50 -5.63 7.42 -2.21
N ILE A 51 -4.65 7.28 -1.31
CA ILE A 51 -4.36 6.01 -0.62
C ILE A 51 -5.52 5.60 0.29
N TYR A 52 -6.08 6.53 1.05
CA TYR A 52 -7.26 6.28 1.89
C TYR A 52 -8.46 5.82 1.05
N GLU A 53 -8.82 6.56 0.00
CA GLU A 53 -9.94 6.20 -0.87
C GLU A 53 -9.67 4.88 -1.60
N LEU A 54 -8.44 4.61 -2.02
CA LEU A 54 -8.08 3.33 -2.61
C LEU A 54 -8.29 2.18 -1.63
N ALA A 55 -7.77 2.31 -0.40
CA ALA A 55 -7.92 1.29 0.63
C ALA A 55 -9.40 1.06 0.98
N ARG A 56 -10.19 2.13 1.11
CA ARG A 56 -11.63 2.08 1.40
C ARG A 56 -12.43 1.44 0.27
N ASN A 57 -12.25 1.91 -0.97
CA ASN A 57 -13.01 1.45 -2.12
C ASN A 57 -12.64 0.03 -2.56
N ARG A 58 -11.43 -0.42 -2.23
CA ARG A 58 -10.98 -1.79 -2.49
C ARG A 58 -11.19 -2.71 -1.29
N GLU A 59 -11.78 -2.26 -0.19
CA GLU A 59 -12.02 -3.08 1.01
C GLU A 59 -10.71 -3.75 1.51
N VAL A 60 -9.64 -2.96 1.58
CA VAL A 60 -8.32 -3.43 2.04
C VAL A 60 -8.36 -3.69 3.54
N ASP A 61 -7.88 -4.86 3.96
CA ASP A 61 -7.78 -5.27 5.36
C ASP A 61 -6.55 -4.66 6.05
N LEU A 62 -5.46 -4.47 5.30
CA LEU A 62 -4.17 -3.98 5.81
C LEU A 62 -3.44 -3.13 4.77
N VAL A 63 -2.94 -1.97 5.19
CA VAL A 63 -2.01 -1.15 4.41
C VAL A 63 -0.59 -1.33 4.95
N VAL A 64 0.36 -1.65 4.07
CA VAL A 64 1.80 -1.74 4.37
C VAL A 64 2.49 -0.56 3.72
N VAL A 65 3.03 0.37 4.50
CA VAL A 65 3.68 1.57 3.98
C VAL A 65 5.18 1.36 3.90
N GLY A 66 5.70 1.36 2.67
CA GLY A 66 7.13 1.12 2.41
C GLY A 66 7.99 2.38 2.59
N PRO A 67 7.77 3.47 1.83
CA PRO A 67 8.53 4.70 1.90
C PRO A 67 8.39 5.42 3.25
N GLU A 68 9.47 6.06 3.69
CA GLU A 68 9.50 6.89 4.90
C GLU A 68 8.71 8.20 4.80
N ASP A 69 8.73 8.89 3.66
CA ASP A 69 8.12 10.23 3.53
C ASP A 69 6.60 10.25 3.84
N PRO A 70 5.76 9.32 3.33
CA PRO A 70 4.33 9.29 3.66
C PRO A 70 4.06 9.03 5.15
N LEU A 71 4.95 8.29 5.83
CA LEU A 71 4.83 8.02 7.26
C LEU A 71 5.11 9.29 8.07
N VAL A 72 6.15 10.05 7.69
CA VAL A 72 6.48 11.33 8.34
C VAL A 72 5.32 12.33 8.22
N GLU A 73 4.61 12.32 7.09
CA GLU A 73 3.42 13.16 6.86
C GLU A 73 2.15 12.65 7.56
N GLY A 74 2.21 11.55 8.31
CA GLY A 74 1.09 11.05 9.11
C GLY A 74 0.09 10.16 8.38
N LEU A 75 0.47 9.54 7.23
CA LEU A 75 -0.42 8.63 6.50
C LEU A 75 -0.94 7.48 7.39
N ALA A 76 -0.08 6.93 8.25
CA ALA A 76 -0.45 5.84 9.14
C ALA A 76 -1.52 6.26 10.15
N ASP A 77 -1.44 7.49 10.68
CA ASP A 77 -2.42 8.04 11.62
C ASP A 77 -3.78 8.23 10.94
N VAL A 78 -3.80 8.84 9.75
CA VAL A 78 -5.03 9.06 8.96
C VAL A 78 -5.78 7.73 8.71
N LEU A 79 -5.05 6.69 8.33
CA LEU A 79 -5.62 5.37 8.06
C LEU A 79 -6.14 4.70 9.34
N ARG A 80 -5.39 4.77 10.44
CA ARG A 80 -5.80 4.19 11.74
C ARG A 80 -7.03 4.89 12.33
N GLU A 81 -7.06 6.22 12.29
CA GLU A 81 -8.22 7.01 12.72
C GLU A 81 -9.46 6.67 11.90
N SER A 82 -9.28 6.26 10.65
CA SER A 82 -10.33 5.80 9.75
C SER A 82 -10.68 4.30 9.90
N GLY A 83 -10.08 3.61 10.86
CA GLY A 83 -10.34 2.19 11.14
C GLY A 83 -9.66 1.20 10.19
N ILE A 84 -8.70 1.64 9.37
CA ILE A 84 -7.94 0.78 8.47
C ILE A 84 -6.66 0.34 9.18
N ALA A 85 -6.38 -0.97 9.20
CA ALA A 85 -5.15 -1.46 9.81
C ALA A 85 -3.92 -1.04 8.99
N VAL A 86 -2.86 -0.62 9.67
CA VAL A 86 -1.61 -0.17 9.03
C VAL A 86 -0.40 -0.83 9.66
N TYR A 87 0.51 -1.28 8.80
CA TYR A 87 1.88 -1.65 9.15
C TYR A 87 2.86 -0.56 8.69
N GLY A 88 3.43 0.12 9.68
CA GLY A 88 4.28 1.30 9.55
C GLY A 88 4.13 2.14 10.83
N PRO A 89 5.14 2.89 11.29
CA PRO A 89 5.02 3.78 12.46
C PRO A 89 3.85 4.75 12.30
#